data_AF-A0A7Y0AQA3-F1
#
_entry.id   AF-A0A7Y0AQA3-F1
#
_cell.length_a   1.000
_cell.length_b   1.000
_cell.length_c   1.000
_cell.angle_alpha   90.00
_cell.angle_beta   90.00
_cell.angle_gamma   90.00
#
_symmetry.space_group_name_H-M   'P 1'
#
loop_
_entity.id
_entity.type
_entity.pdbx_description
1 polymer ?
#
loop_
_entity_poly.entity_id
_entity_poly.type
_entity_poly.pdbx_seq_one_letter_code
_entity_poly.pdbx_strand_id
1 'polypeptide(L)' 'MNFNDKKVSVERAIAILAKNGIQVDDAEVAVILDFLYLMSKNYNKPKDKASKP' A
#
# COMPACT_ATOMS: atom_id res chain seq x y z
N MET A 1 -0.45 8.39 -9.76
CA MET A 1 0.41 7.20 -9.91
C MET A 1 -0.38 6.15 -10.69
N ASN A 2 0.24 5.42 -11.63
CA ASN A 2 -0.50 4.45 -12.43
C ASN A 2 -0.91 3.26 -11.55
N PHE A 3 -2.20 2.93 -11.50
CA PHE A 3 -2.77 1.92 -10.59
C PHE A 3 -2.21 0.50 -10.80
N ASN A 4 -1.57 0.26 -11.95
CA ASN A 4 -1.10 -1.05 -12.40
C ASN A 4 0.05 -1.67 -11.58
N ASP A 5 0.80 -0.87 -10.81
CA ASP A 5 1.88 -1.39 -9.94
C ASP A 5 1.34 -1.92 -8.58
N LYS A 6 0.09 -1.61 -8.25
CA LYS A 6 -0.52 -1.96 -6.96
C LYS A 6 -0.99 -3.42 -6.98
N LYS A 7 -0.41 -4.25 -6.10
CA LYS A 7 -0.83 -5.66 -5.90
C LYS A 7 -2.23 -5.82 -5.25
N VAL A 8 -2.87 -4.74 -4.82
CA VAL A 8 -4.16 -4.74 -4.12
C VAL A 8 -5.14 -3.86 -4.89
N SER A 9 -6.30 -4.40 -5.27
CA SER A 9 -7.38 -3.62 -5.91
C SER A 9 -8.13 -2.76 -4.90
N VAL A 10 -8.86 -1.76 -5.40
CA VAL A 10 -9.72 -0.89 -4.58
C VAL A 10 -10.79 -1.72 -3.86
N GLU A 11 -11.51 -2.62 -4.55
CA GLU A 11 -12.58 -3.40 -3.90
C GLU A 11 -12.04 -4.30 -2.80
N ARG A 12 -10.84 -4.88 -3.01
CA ARG A 12 -10.19 -5.70 -1.99
C ARG A 12 -9.82 -4.88 -0.75
N ALA A 13 -9.35 -3.65 -0.93
CA ALA A 13 -9.02 -2.76 0.17
C ALA A 13 -10.28 -2.31 0.94
N ILE A 14 -11.36 -1.96 0.23
CA ILE A 14 -12.67 -1.65 0.84
C ILE A 14 -13.14 -2.83 1.69
N ALA A 15 -13.12 -4.05 1.15
CA ALA A 15 -13.56 -5.24 1.87
C ALA A 15 -12.73 -5.52 3.14
N ILE A 16 -11.43 -5.24 3.11
CA ILE A 16 -10.55 -5.40 4.29
C ILE A 16 -10.87 -4.33 5.33
N LEU A 17 -11.02 -3.07 4.94
CA LEU A 17 -11.32 -1.97 5.85
C LEU A 17 -12.70 -2.15 6.51
N ALA A 18 -13.70 -2.56 5.73
CA ALA A 18 -15.05 -2.84 6.23
C ALA A 18 -15.06 -3.98 7.26
N LYS A 19 -14.27 -5.04 7.05
CA LYS A 19 -14.09 -6.13 8.04
C LYS A 19 -13.52 -5.65 9.37
N ASN A 20 -12.83 -4.51 9.38
CA ASN A 20 -12.28 -3.88 10.57
C ASN A 20 -13.15 -2.72 11.08
N GLY A 21 -14.40 -2.60 10.60
CA GLY A 21 -15.33 -1.55 11.02
C GLY A 21 -15.05 -0.17 10.42
N ILE A 22 -14.18 -0.09 9.41
CA ILE A 22 -13.82 1.15 8.73
C ILE A 22 -14.61 1.22 7.41
N GLN A 23 -15.63 2.08 7.37
CA GLN A 23 -16.36 2.37 6.14
C GLN A 23 -15.64 3.46 5.36
N VAL A 24 -15.42 3.20 4.08
CA VAL A 24 -14.72 4.09 3.15
C VAL A 24 -15.27 3.91 1.74
N ASP A 25 -15.21 4.95 0.93
CA ASP A 25 -15.53 4.91 -0.50
C ASP A 25 -14.28 4.67 -1.38
N ASP A 26 -14.50 4.60 -2.70
CA ASP A 26 -13.43 4.37 -3.68
C ASP A 26 -12.36 5.49 -3.67
N ALA A 27 -12.76 6.74 -3.44
CA ALA A 27 -11.87 7.89 -3.45
C ALA A 27 -10.98 7.90 -2.19
N GLU A 28 -11.58 7.64 -1.03
CA GLU A 28 -10.87 7.49 0.24
C GLU A 28 -9.87 6.33 0.20
N VAL A 29 -10.29 5.17 -0.34
CA VAL A 29 -9.40 4.02 -0.50
C VAL A 29 -8.26 4.28 -1.47
N ALA A 30 -8.49 5.03 -2.55
CA ALA A 30 -7.43 5.40 -3.47
C ALA A 30 -6.31 6.20 -2.77
N VAL A 31 -6.69 7.17 -1.93
CA VAL A 31 -5.76 7.98 -1.13
C VAL A 31 -5.00 7.13 -0.11
N ILE A 32 -5.70 6.28 0.64
CA ILE A 32 -5.10 5.38 1.63
C ILE A 32 -4.07 4.46 0.96
N LEU A 33 -4.46 3.82 -0.15
CA LEU A 33 -3.55 2.94 -0.87
C LEU A 33 -2.34 3.70 -1.41
N ASP A 34 -2.54 4.88 -2.02
CA ASP A 34 -1.42 5.71 -2.51
C ASP A 34 -0.42 6.02 -1.39
N PHE A 35 -0.90 6.43 -0.21
CA PHE A 35 -0.06 6.71 0.94
C PHE A 35 0.73 5.47 1.40
N LEU A 36 0.05 4.32 1.56
CA LEU A 36 0.70 3.07 1.98
C LEU A 36 1.74 2.58 0.96
N TYR A 37 1.45 2.73 -0.34
CA TYR A 37 2.41 2.38 -1.39
C TYR A 37 3.62 3.31 -1.37
N LEU A 38 3.42 4.62 -1.19
CA LEU A 38 4.50 5.58 -1.03
C LEU A 38 5.39 5.24 0.17
N MET A 39 4.80 4.89 1.31
CA MET A 39 5.53 4.41 2.48
C MET A 39 6.30 3.13 2.18
N SER A 40 5.69 2.15 1.51
CA SER A 40 6.34 0.87 1.18
C SER A 40 7.52 1.02 0.21
N LYS A 41 7.42 1.95 -0.75
CA LYS A 41 8.46 2.23 -1.74
C LYS A 41 9.64 2.99 -1.11
N ASN A 42 9.35 3.89 -0.18
CA ASN A 42 10.37 4.70 0.49
C ASN A 42 10.90 4.07 1.78
N TYR A 43 10.28 2.99 2.26
CA TYR A 43 10.85 2.18 3.32
C TYR A 43 12.15 1.57 2.79
N ASN A 44 13.26 2.26 3.10
CA ASN A 44 14.61 1.75 2.92
C ASN A 44 14.67 0.41 3.63
N LYS A 45 14.59 -0.69 2.88
CA LYS A 45 15.31 -1.90 3.30
C LYS A 45 16.74 -1.41 3.53
N PRO A 46 17.37 -1.68 4.69
CA PRO A 46 18.82 -1.70 4.71
C PRO A 46 19.21 -2.52 3.48
N LYS A 47 19.91 -1.89 2.54
CA LYS A 47 20.63 -2.69 1.55
C LYS A 47 21.45 -3.62 2.43
N ASP A 48 21.17 -4.91 2.39
CA ASP A 48 22.16 -5.93 2.73
C ASP A 48 23.33 -5.68 1.77
N LYS A 49 24.11 -4.65 2.08
CA LYS A 49 25.42 -4.42 1.51
C LYS A 49 26.24 -5.50 2.17
N ALA A 50 26.28 -6.64 1.48
CA ALA A 50 27.39 -7.56 1.43
C ALA A 50 28.39 -7.34 2.57
N SER A 51 28.13 -7.94 3.72
CA SER A 51 29.18 -8.23 4.68
C SER A 51 30.12 -9.23 4.00
N LYS A 52 31.12 -8.71 3.32
CA LYS A 52 32.25 -9.46 2.80
C LYS A 52 33.53 -8.70 3.17
N PRO A 53 34.26 -9.18 4.18
CA PRO A 53 35.69 -9.40 4.07
C PRO A 53 35.93 -10.77 3.43
#